data_AF-A0A7S2M4N3-F1
#
_entry.id   AF-A0A7S2M4N3-F1
#
_cell.length_a   1.000
_cell.length_b   1.000
_cell.length_c   1.000
_cell.angle_alpha   90.00
_cell.angle_beta   90.00
_cell.angle_gamma   90.00
#
_symmetry.space_group_name_H-M   'P 1'
#
loop_
_entity.id
_entity.type
_entity.pdbx_description
1 polymer ?
#
loop_
_entity_poly.entity_id
_entity_poly.type
_entity_poly.pdbx_seq_one_letter_code
_entity_poly.pdbx_strand_id
1 'polypeptide(L)'
;GRRGSITGDPKHSFYLGNLGYEWEYGVINIAAFLAHAMTSSIKYDACDEFHTDQNTDVDAVKTPSDEFYAISNSCGQYGFNYVDYHCEEDERHMECAVDKNMNLQATTSQIYPSAPPPLSCRPRSVSESYTGYWDVGTGKEMVVFPYENSFGRTDTEGCCYWGRGAIHTRGICNIGKLNYFLGKKAADDGRKSRYPTTDFCAFPEAICAAPESKEMRWLTSMFEWTERVQSFDDLKGFNYLDELRKFVDGGLIDFDFFHATSGILDGG
;
A
#
# COMPACT_ATOMS: atom_id res chain seq x y z
N GLY A 1 0.60 1.07 -32.54
CA GLY A 1 0.76 2.27 -31.68
C GLY A 1 1.87 2.01 -30.70
N ARG A 2 2.70 3.02 -30.36
CA ARG A 2 3.71 2.86 -29.30
C ARG A 2 2.98 2.52 -27.99
N ARG A 3 3.33 1.41 -27.35
CA ARG A 3 2.87 1.10 -25.98
C ARG A 3 3.32 2.25 -25.08
N GLY A 4 2.37 2.90 -24.41
CA GLY A 4 2.69 3.95 -23.45
C GLY A 4 3.24 3.32 -22.18
N SER A 5 4.50 3.60 -21.85
CA SER A 5 5.06 3.28 -20.54
C SER A 5 4.76 4.40 -19.55
N ILE A 6 4.47 4.04 -18.31
CA ILE A 6 4.17 4.98 -17.22
C ILE A 6 5.39 5.86 -16.91
N THR A 7 6.59 5.27 -16.94
CA THR A 7 7.87 5.95 -16.62
C THR A 7 8.71 6.28 -17.86
N GLY A 8 8.40 5.67 -19.00
CA GLY A 8 9.24 5.66 -20.20
C GLY A 8 10.10 4.38 -20.32
N ASP A 9 10.22 3.59 -19.26
CA ASP A 9 10.83 2.26 -19.28
C ASP A 9 9.84 1.21 -19.81
N PRO A 10 10.18 0.40 -20.83
CA PRO A 10 9.32 -0.67 -21.31
C PRO A 10 8.78 -1.62 -20.23
N LYS A 11 9.53 -1.89 -19.15
CA LYS A 11 9.10 -2.71 -18.00
C LYS A 11 7.82 -2.17 -17.36
N HIS A 12 7.70 -0.84 -17.26
CA HIS A 12 6.55 -0.15 -16.67
C HIS A 12 5.40 0.10 -17.66
N SER A 13 5.20 -0.83 -18.59
CA SER A 13 4.07 -0.82 -19.51
C SER A 13 2.94 -1.66 -18.94
N PHE A 14 1.80 -1.04 -18.68
CA PHE A 14 0.60 -1.79 -18.29
C PHE A 14 0.20 -2.74 -19.43
N TYR A 15 0.09 -4.04 -19.13
CA TYR A 15 -0.15 -5.05 -20.15
C TYR A 15 -1.61 -5.00 -20.58
N LEU A 16 -1.83 -4.59 -21.83
CA LEU A 16 -3.15 -4.47 -22.46
C LEU A 16 -3.36 -5.53 -23.54
N GLY A 17 -2.55 -6.59 -23.55
CA GLY A 17 -2.49 -7.56 -24.64
C GLY A 17 -1.56 -7.12 -25.78
N ASN A 18 -1.29 -8.03 -26.70
CA ASN A 18 -0.58 -7.73 -27.94
C ASN A 18 -1.58 -7.15 -28.98
N LEU A 19 -1.14 -6.23 -29.85
CA LEU A 19 -2.07 -5.66 -30.85
C LEU A 19 -2.37 -6.71 -31.92
N GLY A 20 -3.64 -7.13 -32.02
CA GLY A 20 -4.14 -8.07 -33.03
C GLY A 20 -4.27 -9.52 -32.58
N TYR A 21 -3.71 -9.88 -31.41
CA TYR A 21 -3.74 -11.22 -30.79
C TYR A 21 -3.59 -11.04 -29.27
N GLU A 22 -4.18 -11.89 -28.42
CA GLU A 22 -4.05 -11.81 -26.94
C GLU A 22 -4.73 -10.61 -26.25
N TRP A 23 -5.75 -10.00 -26.88
CA TRP A 23 -6.48 -8.88 -26.23
C TRP A 23 -7.28 -9.36 -25.01
N GLU A 24 -7.69 -10.63 -25.00
CA GLU A 24 -8.38 -11.30 -23.91
C GLU A 24 -7.54 -11.27 -22.63
N TYR A 25 -6.25 -11.60 -22.72
CA TYR A 25 -5.33 -11.55 -21.57
C TYR A 25 -5.18 -10.11 -21.04
N GLY A 26 -5.11 -9.13 -21.95
CA GLY A 26 -5.08 -7.71 -21.58
C GLY A 26 -6.31 -7.27 -20.80
N VAL A 27 -7.50 -7.67 -21.24
CA VAL A 27 -8.76 -7.36 -20.55
C VAL A 27 -8.80 -7.99 -19.16
N ILE A 28 -8.33 -9.24 -19.03
CA ILE A 28 -8.31 -9.93 -17.73
C ILE A 28 -7.26 -9.34 -16.78
N ASN A 29 -6.10 -8.88 -17.28
CA ASN A 29 -5.13 -8.13 -16.45
C ASN A 29 -5.74 -6.84 -15.89
N ILE A 30 -6.48 -6.08 -16.72
CA ILE A 30 -7.21 -4.89 -16.26
C ILE A 30 -8.27 -5.28 -15.21
N ALA A 31 -9.02 -6.36 -15.45
CA ALA A 31 -10.03 -6.84 -14.53
C ALA A 31 -9.42 -7.26 -13.17
N ALA A 32 -8.27 -7.93 -13.18
CA ALA A 32 -7.55 -8.31 -11.96
C ALA A 32 -7.09 -7.08 -11.16
N PHE A 33 -6.49 -6.09 -11.83
CA PHE A 33 -6.12 -4.81 -11.22
C PHE A 33 -7.33 -4.10 -10.59
N LEU A 34 -8.44 -3.99 -11.35
CA LEU A 34 -9.66 -3.33 -10.87
C LEU A 34 -10.35 -4.12 -9.76
N ALA A 35 -10.29 -5.45 -9.77
CA ALA A 35 -10.84 -6.29 -8.71
C ALA A 35 -10.08 -6.07 -7.39
N HIS A 36 -8.75 -6.02 -7.44
CA HIS A 36 -7.94 -5.71 -6.26
C HIS A 36 -8.15 -4.25 -5.79
N ALA A 37 -8.28 -3.31 -6.72
CA ALA A 37 -8.64 -1.93 -6.37
C ALA A 37 -10.03 -1.83 -5.74
N MET A 38 -10.98 -2.68 -6.18
CA MET A 38 -12.33 -2.71 -5.63
C MET A 38 -12.35 -3.09 -4.15
N THR A 39 -11.59 -4.13 -3.77
CA THR A 39 -11.53 -4.60 -2.39
C THR A 39 -10.72 -3.69 -1.49
N SER A 40 -9.67 -3.06 -2.03
CA SER A 40 -8.77 -2.21 -1.26
C SER A 40 -9.32 -0.81 -1.04
N SER A 41 -9.78 -0.14 -2.11
CA SER A 41 -10.05 1.30 -2.07
C SER A 41 -11.47 1.69 -2.52
N ILE A 42 -11.94 1.20 -3.67
CA ILE A 42 -13.16 1.73 -4.32
C ILE A 42 -14.41 1.46 -3.47
N LYS A 43 -14.55 0.27 -2.91
CA LYS A 43 -15.72 -0.10 -2.08
C LYS A 43 -15.92 0.85 -0.89
N TYR A 44 -14.83 1.42 -0.38
CA TYR A 44 -14.81 2.27 0.81
C TYR A 44 -14.64 3.76 0.49
N ASP A 45 -14.57 4.13 -0.80
CA ASP A 45 -14.14 5.45 -1.26
C ASP A 45 -12.83 5.91 -0.58
N ALA A 46 -11.93 4.96 -0.36
CA ALA A 46 -10.69 5.14 0.38
C ALA A 46 -9.56 5.54 -0.55
N CYS A 47 -8.69 6.44 -0.10
CA CYS A 47 -7.39 6.65 -0.72
C CYS A 47 -6.25 6.17 0.18
N ASP A 48 -6.28 6.62 1.43
CA ASP A 48 -5.44 6.07 2.47
C ASP A 48 -6.08 4.81 3.05
N GLU A 49 -5.25 3.85 3.39
CA GLU A 49 -5.57 2.74 4.28
C GLU A 49 -6.12 3.26 5.62
N PHE A 50 -6.97 2.47 6.24
CA PHE A 50 -7.59 2.76 7.53
C PHE A 50 -7.43 1.57 8.47
N HIS A 51 -7.70 1.78 9.77
CA HIS A 51 -7.66 0.70 10.75
C HIS A 51 -8.63 -0.43 10.39
N THR A 52 -8.10 -1.64 10.24
CA THR A 52 -8.88 -2.86 9.96
C THR A 52 -8.48 -4.02 10.87
N ASP A 53 -7.27 -3.98 11.44
CA ASP A 53 -6.79 -5.01 12.36
C ASP A 53 -7.16 -4.69 13.81
N GLN A 54 -7.95 -5.56 14.42
CA GLN A 54 -8.58 -5.37 15.72
C GLN A 54 -7.96 -6.27 16.77
N ASN A 55 -8.05 -5.85 18.03
CA ASN A 55 -7.77 -6.69 19.18
C ASN A 55 -6.38 -7.33 19.08
N THR A 56 -5.37 -6.54 18.72
CA THR A 56 -4.04 -7.01 18.34
C THR A 56 -3.11 -7.31 19.52
N ASP A 57 -3.28 -6.62 20.65
CA ASP A 57 -2.44 -6.81 21.83
C ASP A 57 -2.81 -8.13 22.52
N VAL A 58 -1.98 -9.16 22.42
CA VAL A 58 -2.29 -10.49 22.94
C VAL A 58 -2.44 -10.53 24.47
N ASP A 59 -1.82 -9.60 25.18
CA ASP A 59 -1.78 -9.55 26.64
C ASP A 59 -2.90 -8.66 27.22
N ALA A 60 -3.53 -7.83 26.40
CA ALA A 60 -4.66 -7.01 26.81
C ALA A 60 -5.89 -7.88 27.16
N VAL A 61 -6.46 -7.63 28.34
CA VAL A 61 -7.74 -8.23 28.75
C VAL A 61 -8.85 -7.68 27.86
N LYS A 62 -9.50 -8.58 27.11
CA LYS A 62 -10.59 -8.26 26.18
C LYS A 62 -11.80 -9.10 26.48
N THR A 63 -12.98 -8.53 26.36
CA THR A 63 -14.21 -9.32 26.25
C THR A 63 -14.51 -9.64 24.79
N PRO A 64 -15.28 -10.70 24.47
CA PRO A 64 -15.58 -11.09 23.09
C PRO A 64 -16.33 -10.02 22.27
N SER A 65 -16.94 -9.03 22.93
CA SER A 65 -17.67 -7.93 22.31
C SER A 65 -16.83 -6.66 22.14
N ASP A 66 -15.62 -6.63 22.70
CA ASP A 66 -14.77 -5.45 22.61
C ASP A 66 -14.10 -5.39 21.24
N GLU A 67 -14.12 -4.19 20.66
CA GLU A 67 -13.46 -3.89 19.40
C GLU A 67 -12.45 -2.78 19.66
N PHE A 68 -11.17 -3.17 19.72
CA PHE A 68 -10.06 -2.27 19.96
C PHE A 68 -9.16 -2.19 18.73
N TYR A 69 -8.71 -1.00 18.37
CA TYR A 69 -7.71 -0.80 17.31
C TYR A 69 -6.45 -0.19 17.88
N ALA A 70 -5.30 -0.84 17.75
CA ALA A 70 -4.05 -0.22 18.17
C ALA A 70 -3.80 1.05 17.35
N ILE A 71 -3.43 2.15 18.00
CA ILE A 71 -3.05 3.39 17.30
C ILE A 71 -1.78 3.17 16.46
N SER A 72 -0.92 2.25 16.91
CA SER A 72 0.27 1.77 16.20
C SER A 72 -0.03 0.94 14.95
N ASN A 73 -1.30 0.64 14.60
CA ASN A 73 -1.65 0.06 13.29
C ASN A 73 -1.17 0.93 12.12
N SER A 74 -0.91 2.22 12.35
CA SER A 74 -0.29 3.11 11.36
C SER A 74 1.08 2.59 10.89
N CYS A 75 1.80 1.84 11.74
CA CYS A 75 3.08 1.21 11.41
C CYS A 75 2.94 -0.07 10.60
N GLY A 76 1.74 -0.65 10.54
CA GLY A 76 1.53 -1.98 10.01
C GLY A 76 0.32 -2.64 10.64
N GLN A 77 -0.40 -3.41 9.82
CA GLN A 77 -1.57 -4.20 10.20
C GLN A 77 -1.33 -5.66 9.84
N TYR A 78 -2.05 -6.61 10.44
CA TYR A 78 -1.97 -8.04 10.13
C TYR A 78 -0.57 -8.66 10.27
N GLY A 79 0.19 -8.21 11.26
CA GLY A 79 1.55 -8.67 11.53
C GLY A 79 2.62 -8.05 10.63
N PHE A 80 2.27 -7.07 9.79
CA PHE A 80 3.23 -6.33 8.99
C PHE A 80 3.88 -5.18 9.76
N ASN A 81 5.06 -4.75 9.28
CA ASN A 81 5.74 -3.54 9.72
C ASN A 81 6.24 -2.77 8.49
N TYR A 82 5.60 -1.66 8.14
CA TYR A 82 5.82 -0.92 6.88
C TYR A 82 7.22 -0.33 6.75
N VAL A 83 7.94 -0.14 7.85
CA VAL A 83 9.35 0.29 7.83
C VAL A 83 10.33 -0.84 7.52
N ASP A 84 9.88 -2.10 7.60
CA ASP A 84 10.67 -3.28 7.25
C ASP A 84 10.37 -3.77 5.83
N TYR A 85 9.50 -3.05 5.10
CA TYR A 85 9.19 -3.31 3.68
C TYR A 85 10.33 -2.84 2.82
N HIS A 86 11.41 -3.59 2.92
CA HIS A 86 12.63 -3.36 2.21
C HIS A 86 12.56 -3.89 0.78
N CYS A 87 13.23 -3.21 -0.13
CA CYS A 87 13.48 -3.68 -1.47
C CYS A 87 14.54 -4.79 -1.45
N GLU A 88 14.58 -5.53 -2.55
CA GLU A 88 15.67 -6.46 -2.87
C GLU A 88 17.03 -5.74 -2.87
N GLU A 89 18.10 -6.50 -2.66
CA GLU A 89 19.45 -5.96 -2.41
C GLU A 89 19.93 -4.97 -3.49
N ASP A 90 19.64 -5.26 -4.77
CA ASP A 90 20.02 -4.43 -5.90
C ASP A 90 19.14 -3.17 -6.06
N GLU A 91 17.95 -3.16 -5.45
CA GLU A 91 16.99 -2.06 -5.47
C GLU A 91 16.95 -1.26 -4.16
N ARG A 92 17.73 -1.66 -3.15
CA ARG A 92 17.87 -0.99 -1.84
C ARG A 92 18.04 0.53 -1.92
N HIS A 93 18.76 0.99 -2.93
CA HIS A 93 19.03 2.41 -3.17
C HIS A 93 17.79 3.23 -3.57
N MET A 94 16.66 2.57 -3.85
CA MET A 94 15.40 3.20 -4.21
C MET A 94 14.48 3.40 -2.99
N GLU A 95 14.73 2.75 -1.85
CA GLU A 95 13.91 2.85 -0.65
C GLU A 95 13.90 4.26 -0.06
N CYS A 96 12.78 4.64 0.56
CA CYS A 96 12.76 5.82 1.41
C CYS A 96 13.58 5.57 2.69
N ALA A 97 14.34 6.57 3.13
CA ALA A 97 14.82 6.61 4.50
C ALA A 97 13.64 6.83 5.44
N VAL A 98 13.58 6.10 6.56
CA VAL A 98 12.52 6.25 7.57
C VAL A 98 12.67 7.61 8.26
N ASP A 99 11.72 8.52 8.01
CA ASP A 99 11.67 9.80 8.71
C ASP A 99 10.87 9.70 10.00
N LYS A 100 11.58 9.74 11.13
CA LYS A 100 11.01 9.74 12.47
C LYS A 100 10.37 11.07 12.87
N ASN A 101 10.64 12.14 12.14
CA ASN A 101 10.10 13.46 12.42
C ASN A 101 8.80 13.76 11.65
N MET A 102 8.41 12.87 10.75
CA MET A 102 7.21 13.05 9.94
C MET A 102 5.95 13.01 10.84
N ASN A 103 5.04 13.94 10.59
CA ASN A 103 3.79 14.10 11.33
C ASN A 103 2.65 14.25 10.33
N LEU A 104 1.92 13.15 10.11
CA LEU A 104 0.87 13.06 9.11
C LEU A 104 -0.34 12.31 9.66
N GLN A 105 -1.48 12.59 9.06
CA GLN A 105 -2.73 11.89 9.27
C GLN A 105 -3.32 11.50 7.92
N ALA A 106 -3.85 10.28 7.83
CA ALA A 106 -4.56 9.77 6.68
C ALA A 106 -5.83 10.58 6.40
N THR A 107 -6.24 10.61 5.13
CA THR A 107 -7.47 11.29 4.68
C THR A 107 -8.71 10.40 4.76
N THR A 108 -8.52 9.09 4.92
CA THR A 108 -9.61 8.10 5.04
C THR A 108 -9.69 7.55 6.47
N SER A 109 -10.93 7.33 6.94
CA SER A 109 -11.23 6.44 8.06
C SER A 109 -12.49 5.63 7.74
N GLN A 110 -12.79 4.62 8.56
CA GLN A 110 -14.08 3.93 8.46
C GLN A 110 -15.24 4.88 8.80
N ILE A 111 -16.41 4.62 8.22
CA ILE A 111 -17.60 5.48 8.34
C ILE A 111 -18.72 4.72 9.05
N TYR A 112 -18.63 4.64 10.38
CA TYR A 112 -19.68 4.12 11.27
C TYR A 112 -19.59 4.78 12.65
N PRO A 113 -20.62 4.67 13.51
CA PRO A 113 -20.58 5.26 14.85
C PRO A 113 -19.38 4.76 15.66
N SER A 114 -18.60 5.70 16.24
CA SER A 114 -17.38 5.40 16.99
C SER A 114 -16.28 4.68 16.20
N ALA A 115 -16.30 4.80 14.86
CA ALA A 115 -15.20 4.32 14.02
C ALA A 115 -13.85 4.88 14.49
N PRO A 116 -12.76 4.09 14.34
CA PRO A 116 -11.42 4.55 14.67
C PRO A 116 -11.05 5.79 13.83
N PRO A 117 -10.22 6.69 14.39
CA PRO A 117 -9.73 7.85 13.65
C PRO A 117 -8.89 7.40 12.44
N PRO A 118 -8.61 8.31 11.48
CA PRO A 118 -7.64 8.00 10.43
C PRO A 118 -6.28 7.60 11.00
N LEU A 119 -5.55 6.73 10.29
CA LEU A 119 -4.17 6.38 10.64
C LEU A 119 -3.33 7.65 10.79
N SER A 120 -2.39 7.65 11.74
CA SER A 120 -1.54 8.80 11.99
C SER A 120 -0.17 8.41 12.51
N CYS A 121 0.81 9.22 12.15
CA CYS A 121 2.19 9.08 12.59
C CYS A 121 2.69 10.41 13.15
N ARG A 122 3.60 10.35 14.10
CA ARG A 122 4.21 11.54 14.71
C ARG A 122 5.55 11.20 15.35
N PRO A 123 6.43 12.20 15.55
CA PRO A 123 7.65 12.00 16.31
C PRO A 123 7.36 11.54 17.72
N ARG A 124 8.22 10.67 18.27
CA ARG A 124 8.09 10.25 19.66
C ARG A 124 8.46 11.40 20.58
N SER A 125 7.58 11.75 21.51
CA SER A 125 7.87 12.73 22.55
C SER A 125 8.37 12.03 23.82
N VAL A 126 9.16 12.73 24.64
CA VAL A 126 9.62 12.18 25.93
C VAL A 126 8.45 11.88 26.87
N SER A 127 7.34 12.61 26.73
CA SER A 127 6.11 12.45 27.52
C SER A 127 5.19 11.33 27.02
N GLU A 128 5.31 10.91 25.76
CA GLU A 128 4.48 9.87 25.16
C GLU A 128 5.38 8.79 24.60
N SER A 129 5.87 7.95 25.51
CA SER A 129 6.73 6.83 25.14
C SER A 129 5.97 5.75 24.38
N TYR A 130 4.65 5.71 24.42
CA TYR A 130 3.84 4.71 23.72
C TYR A 130 2.50 5.29 23.30
N THR A 131 1.84 4.60 22.39
CA THR A 131 0.45 4.78 22.01
C THR A 131 -0.41 3.68 22.64
N GLY A 132 -1.69 3.98 22.80
CA GLY A 132 -2.67 3.01 23.25
C GLY A 132 -3.52 2.47 22.10
N TYR A 133 -4.81 2.32 22.38
CA TYR A 133 -5.79 1.82 21.42
C TYR A 133 -7.00 2.74 21.33
N TRP A 134 -7.71 2.66 20.21
CA TRP A 134 -9.05 3.18 20.07
C TRP A 134 -10.06 2.16 20.58
N ASP A 135 -10.91 2.58 21.51
CA ASP A 135 -12.05 1.79 22.00
C ASP A 135 -13.32 2.18 21.25
N VAL A 136 -13.80 1.29 20.39
CA VAL A 136 -15.04 1.52 19.60
C VAL A 136 -16.27 1.61 20.50
N GLY A 137 -16.29 0.89 21.63
CA GLY A 137 -17.41 0.91 22.57
C GLY A 137 -17.61 2.27 23.22
N THR A 138 -16.52 2.99 23.50
CA THR A 138 -16.58 4.33 24.09
C THR A 138 -16.35 5.47 23.08
N GLY A 139 -15.86 5.16 21.88
CA GLY A 139 -15.48 6.13 20.86
C GLY A 139 -14.34 7.04 21.29
N LYS A 140 -13.35 6.48 22.02
CA LYS A 140 -12.23 7.23 22.59
C LYS A 140 -10.92 6.49 22.45
N GLU A 141 -9.85 7.27 22.31
CA GLU A 141 -8.49 6.77 22.44
C GLU A 141 -8.16 6.57 23.93
N MET A 142 -7.62 5.40 24.25
CA MET A 142 -7.25 4.96 25.60
C MET A 142 -5.74 4.80 25.67
N VAL A 143 -5.06 5.73 26.36
CA VAL A 143 -3.60 5.73 26.54
C VAL A 143 -3.24 5.42 28.00
N VAL A 144 -3.71 4.27 28.49
CA VAL A 144 -3.52 3.84 29.89
C VAL A 144 -2.27 2.96 30.04
N PHE A 145 -1.99 2.16 29.02
CA PHE A 145 -0.84 1.25 28.93
C PHE A 145 -0.40 1.15 27.45
N PRO A 146 0.84 0.71 27.17
CA PRO A 146 1.27 0.44 25.81
C PRO A 146 0.39 -0.65 25.20
N TYR A 147 -0.25 -0.36 24.08
CA TYR A 147 -1.07 -1.34 23.37
C TYR A 147 -0.41 -1.72 22.06
N GLU A 148 -0.16 -3.00 21.86
CA GLU A 148 0.58 -3.51 20.72
C GLU A 148 -0.32 -3.66 19.49
N ASN A 149 0.17 -3.23 18.31
CA ASN A 149 -0.37 -3.74 17.04
C ASN A 149 0.04 -5.20 16.86
N SER A 150 -0.46 -5.87 15.82
CA SER A 150 -0.21 -7.30 15.60
C SER A 150 1.25 -7.67 15.33
N PHE A 151 2.12 -6.70 15.03
CA PHE A 151 3.56 -6.89 14.93
C PHE A 151 4.30 -6.69 16.27
N GLY A 152 3.69 -6.03 17.25
CA GLY A 152 4.30 -5.67 18.54
C GLY A 152 4.74 -4.20 18.66
N ARG A 153 4.34 -3.31 17.74
CA ARG A 153 4.61 -1.87 17.85
C ARG A 153 3.67 -1.22 18.85
N THR A 154 4.22 -0.32 19.66
CA THR A 154 3.47 0.49 20.64
C THR A 154 3.70 1.99 20.42
N ASP A 155 4.14 2.40 19.24
CA ASP A 155 4.43 3.78 18.89
C ASP A 155 4.06 4.03 17.42
N THR A 156 4.04 5.28 16.98
CA THR A 156 3.80 5.65 15.57
C THR A 156 4.96 6.44 14.94
N GLU A 157 6.14 6.40 15.55
CA GLU A 157 7.33 7.07 15.04
C GLU A 157 7.84 6.37 13.77
N GLY A 158 8.04 7.14 12.70
CA GLY A 158 8.48 6.59 11.41
C GLY A 158 7.42 5.80 10.65
N CYS A 159 6.16 5.82 11.09
CA CYS A 159 5.10 4.93 10.60
C CYS A 159 4.25 5.52 9.47
N CYS A 160 4.72 6.56 8.78
CA CYS A 160 3.90 7.31 7.83
C CYS A 160 3.69 6.61 6.47
N TYR A 161 4.08 5.35 6.34
CA TYR A 161 4.15 4.59 5.08
C TYR A 161 3.00 3.57 4.93
N TRP A 162 1.83 3.85 5.51
CA TRP A 162 0.60 3.09 5.26
C TRP A 162 0.13 3.17 3.80
N GLY A 163 -0.81 2.29 3.44
CA GLY A 163 -1.29 2.15 2.07
C GLY A 163 -1.94 3.39 1.49
N ARG A 164 -1.58 3.73 0.24
CA ARG A 164 -2.15 4.87 -0.49
C ARG A 164 -2.48 4.55 -1.94
N GLY A 165 -3.51 5.21 -2.48
CA GLY A 165 -3.93 5.06 -3.87
C GLY A 165 -4.85 3.86 -4.11
N ALA A 166 -5.11 3.54 -5.38
CA ALA A 166 -6.13 2.58 -5.76
C ALA A 166 -5.89 1.15 -5.24
N ILE A 167 -4.63 0.75 -5.04
CA ILE A 167 -4.27 -0.57 -4.49
C ILE A 167 -3.55 -0.49 -3.13
N HIS A 168 -3.64 0.65 -2.45
CA HIS A 168 -2.99 0.87 -1.14
C HIS A 168 -1.48 0.53 -1.14
N THR A 169 -0.73 1.18 -2.04
CA THR A 169 0.74 1.12 -2.10
C THR A 169 1.32 1.51 -0.75
N ARG A 170 2.03 0.60 -0.09
CA ARG A 170 2.51 0.75 1.30
C ARG A 170 3.98 0.35 1.45
N GLY A 171 4.59 0.84 2.52
CA GLY A 171 5.96 0.52 2.91
C GLY A 171 7.04 1.37 2.23
N ILE A 172 8.21 1.43 2.87
CA ILE A 172 9.30 2.32 2.46
C ILE A 172 9.90 1.99 1.09
N CYS A 173 9.91 0.71 0.69
CA CYS A 173 10.37 0.32 -0.64
C CYS A 173 9.42 0.81 -1.72
N ASN A 174 8.13 0.52 -1.61
CA ASN A 174 7.19 0.84 -2.69
C ASN A 174 7.00 2.35 -2.85
N ILE A 175 6.87 3.08 -1.74
CA ILE A 175 6.84 4.55 -1.76
C ILE A 175 8.18 5.12 -2.27
N GLY A 176 9.30 4.49 -1.93
CA GLY A 176 10.62 4.80 -2.44
C GLY A 176 10.72 4.66 -3.96
N LYS A 177 10.26 3.54 -4.51
CA LYS A 177 10.18 3.29 -5.95
C LYS A 177 9.30 4.33 -6.66
N LEU A 178 8.21 4.78 -6.05
CA LEU A 178 7.43 5.91 -6.60
C LEU A 178 8.28 7.18 -6.71
N ASN A 179 9.04 7.53 -5.67
CA ASN A 179 9.93 8.68 -5.72
C ASN A 179 11.04 8.51 -6.75
N TYR A 180 11.65 7.33 -6.76
CA TYR A 180 12.75 6.98 -7.66
C TYR A 180 12.33 7.01 -9.11
N PHE A 181 11.16 6.51 -9.51
CA PHE A 181 10.74 6.43 -10.91
C PHE A 181 9.83 7.55 -11.38
N LEU A 182 8.98 8.09 -10.51
CA LEU A 182 7.92 9.03 -10.87
C LEU A 182 8.03 10.38 -10.19
N GLY A 183 8.79 10.49 -9.09
CA GLY A 183 8.82 11.66 -8.22
C GLY A 183 10.04 12.56 -8.39
N LYS A 184 10.33 13.31 -7.33
CA LYS A 184 11.44 14.26 -7.24
C LYS A 184 12.80 13.59 -7.43
N LYS A 185 13.01 12.39 -6.87
CA LYS A 185 14.29 11.67 -7.04
C LYS A 185 14.59 11.37 -8.51
N ALA A 186 13.58 10.99 -9.30
CA ALA A 186 13.73 10.84 -10.75
C ALA A 186 14.21 12.12 -11.43
N ALA A 187 13.60 13.26 -11.08
CA ALA A 187 13.94 14.55 -11.65
C ALA A 187 15.32 15.05 -11.25
N ASP A 188 15.68 14.91 -9.96
CA ASP A 188 16.99 15.31 -9.42
C ASP A 188 18.14 14.50 -10.05
N ASP A 189 17.88 13.23 -10.42
CA ASP A 189 18.82 12.38 -11.16
C ASP A 189 18.87 12.68 -12.67
N GLY A 190 18.11 13.65 -13.17
CA GLY A 190 18.01 13.99 -14.59
C GLY A 190 17.24 12.97 -15.44
N ARG A 191 16.50 12.06 -14.81
CA ARG A 191 15.62 11.09 -15.50
C ARG A 191 14.25 11.72 -15.76
N LYS A 192 13.50 11.13 -16.69
CA LYS A 192 12.12 11.55 -16.94
C LYS A 192 11.28 11.29 -15.69
N SER A 193 10.57 12.32 -15.22
CA SER A 193 9.70 12.24 -14.05
C SER A 193 8.31 12.78 -14.39
N ARG A 194 7.26 12.08 -13.95
CA ARG A 194 5.88 12.54 -14.14
C ARG A 194 5.49 13.58 -13.09
N TYR A 195 6.03 13.45 -11.89
CA TYR A 195 5.80 14.32 -10.75
C TYR A 195 7.13 14.91 -10.26
N PRO A 196 7.80 15.76 -11.07
CA PRO A 196 9.19 16.17 -10.84
C PRO A 196 9.40 16.97 -9.56
N THR A 197 8.34 17.52 -8.97
CA THR A 197 8.37 18.31 -7.74
C THR A 197 7.85 17.57 -6.51
N THR A 198 7.34 16.34 -6.68
CA THR A 198 6.72 15.57 -5.59
C THR A 198 7.75 14.61 -5.01
N ASP A 199 8.20 14.89 -3.80
CA ASP A 199 9.00 13.94 -3.03
C ASP A 199 8.08 12.97 -2.28
N PHE A 200 7.83 11.80 -2.86
CA PHE A 200 6.95 10.80 -2.22
C PHE A 200 7.51 10.24 -0.92
N CYS A 201 8.83 10.34 -0.68
CA CYS A 201 9.42 9.89 0.58
C CYS A 201 9.21 10.88 1.72
N ALA A 202 9.21 12.18 1.42
CA ALA A 202 8.95 13.24 2.40
C ALA A 202 7.47 13.58 2.53
N PHE A 203 6.69 13.43 1.45
CA PHE A 203 5.28 13.77 1.36
C PHE A 203 4.45 12.61 0.76
N PRO A 204 4.42 11.43 1.39
CA PRO A 204 3.67 10.28 0.88
C PRO A 204 2.17 10.57 0.75
N GLU A 205 1.62 11.48 1.56
CA GLU A 205 0.23 11.96 1.50
C GLU A 205 -0.12 12.65 0.18
N ALA A 206 0.86 13.08 -0.62
CA ALA A 206 0.63 13.69 -1.92
C ALA A 206 -0.26 12.83 -2.83
N ILE A 207 -0.14 11.50 -2.74
CA ILE A 207 -0.97 10.55 -3.50
C ILE A 207 -2.47 10.79 -3.24
N CYS A 208 -2.83 11.15 -2.01
CA CYS A 208 -4.21 11.31 -1.58
C CYS A 208 -4.68 12.75 -1.45
N ALA A 209 -3.77 13.70 -1.23
CA ALA A 209 -4.08 15.09 -0.87
C ALA A 209 -3.56 16.15 -1.85
N ALA A 210 -2.64 15.84 -2.77
CA ALA A 210 -2.14 16.83 -3.73
C ALA A 210 -3.25 17.27 -4.73
N PRO A 211 -3.10 18.43 -5.40
CA PRO A 211 -4.04 18.86 -6.44
C PRO A 211 -4.23 17.81 -7.55
N GLU A 212 -3.17 17.09 -7.90
CA GLU A 212 -3.14 16.02 -8.90
C GLU A 212 -3.52 14.64 -8.34
N SER A 213 -3.94 14.55 -7.07
CA SER A 213 -4.24 13.28 -6.37
C SER A 213 -5.20 12.37 -7.13
N LYS A 214 -6.18 12.93 -7.84
CA LYS A 214 -7.13 12.16 -8.67
C LYS A 214 -6.41 11.27 -9.69
N GLU A 215 -5.35 11.78 -10.32
CA GLU A 215 -4.55 11.02 -11.27
C GLU A 215 -3.51 10.16 -10.55
N MET A 216 -2.83 10.73 -9.53
CA MET A 216 -1.79 10.04 -8.77
C MET A 216 -2.31 8.72 -8.19
N ARG A 217 -3.50 8.71 -7.58
CA ARG A 217 -4.16 7.51 -7.03
C ARG A 217 -4.15 6.31 -7.98
N TRP A 218 -4.42 6.55 -9.26
CA TRP A 218 -4.48 5.49 -10.27
C TRP A 218 -3.10 5.19 -10.83
N LEU A 219 -2.30 6.21 -11.14
CA LEU A 219 -1.02 6.00 -11.80
C LEU A 219 0.05 5.39 -10.91
N THR A 220 0.10 5.73 -9.63
CA THR A 220 1.04 5.10 -8.69
C THR A 220 0.69 3.62 -8.52
N SER A 221 -0.60 3.31 -8.45
CA SER A 221 -1.09 1.92 -8.36
C SER A 221 -0.88 1.14 -9.66
N MET A 222 -1.10 1.74 -10.83
CA MET A 222 -0.77 1.09 -12.10
C MET A 222 0.74 0.88 -12.25
N PHE A 223 1.57 1.82 -11.77
CA PHE A 223 3.01 1.65 -11.73
C PHE A 223 3.40 0.46 -10.85
N GLU A 224 2.89 0.39 -9.62
CA GLU A 224 3.16 -0.72 -8.71
C GLU A 224 2.68 -2.05 -9.31
N TRP A 225 1.51 -2.08 -9.95
CA TRP A 225 1.04 -3.26 -10.67
C TRP A 225 2.03 -3.71 -11.75
N THR A 226 2.56 -2.77 -12.54
CA THR A 226 3.57 -3.11 -13.56
C THR A 226 4.91 -3.57 -12.97
N GLU A 227 5.29 -3.01 -11.83
CA GLU A 227 6.61 -3.17 -11.22
C GLU A 227 6.68 -4.37 -10.27
N ARG A 228 5.56 -4.78 -9.67
CA ARG A 228 5.49 -5.89 -8.72
C ARG A 228 4.72 -7.07 -9.26
N VAL A 229 3.52 -6.84 -9.82
CA VAL A 229 2.60 -7.91 -10.20
C VAL A 229 2.94 -8.43 -11.60
N GLN A 230 2.95 -7.57 -12.61
CA GLN A 230 3.18 -8.00 -13.98
C GLN A 230 4.59 -8.55 -14.23
N SER A 231 5.58 -8.07 -13.46
CA SER A 231 6.95 -8.55 -13.51
C SER A 231 7.24 -9.65 -12.50
N PHE A 232 6.24 -10.12 -11.75
CA PHE A 232 6.44 -11.15 -10.73
C PHE A 232 6.87 -12.48 -11.37
N ASP A 233 7.96 -13.01 -10.85
CA ASP A 233 8.48 -14.34 -11.16
C ASP A 233 9.11 -14.90 -9.88
N ASP A 234 8.58 -16.00 -9.36
CA ASP A 234 9.09 -16.62 -8.13
C ASP A 234 10.34 -17.48 -8.36
N LEU A 235 10.78 -17.61 -9.62
CA LEU A 235 11.88 -18.46 -10.11
C LEU A 235 11.71 -19.95 -9.78
N LYS A 236 10.52 -20.36 -9.33
CA LYS A 236 10.14 -21.74 -8.92
C LYS A 236 8.99 -22.29 -9.75
N GLY A 237 8.41 -21.49 -10.63
CA GLY A 237 7.44 -21.92 -11.64
C GLY A 237 6.21 -21.03 -11.76
N PHE A 238 6.08 -20.00 -10.91
CA PHE A 238 5.02 -19.00 -10.99
C PHE A 238 5.55 -17.72 -11.64
N ASN A 239 5.05 -17.41 -12.83
CA ASN A 239 5.22 -16.12 -13.50
C ASN A 239 3.83 -15.53 -13.76
N TYR A 240 3.60 -14.29 -13.34
CA TYR A 240 2.26 -13.70 -13.39
C TYR A 240 1.64 -13.70 -14.79
N LEU A 241 2.40 -13.31 -15.82
CA LEU A 241 1.86 -13.21 -17.19
C LEU A 241 1.58 -14.59 -17.78
N ASP A 242 2.36 -15.60 -17.43
CA ASP A 242 2.11 -16.98 -17.89
C ASP A 242 0.91 -17.59 -17.16
N GLU A 243 0.77 -17.36 -15.86
CA GLU A 243 -0.41 -17.80 -15.09
C GLU A 243 -1.68 -17.09 -15.52
N LEU A 244 -1.59 -15.79 -15.84
CA LEU A 244 -2.70 -15.05 -16.45
C LEU A 244 -3.17 -15.73 -17.74
N ARG A 245 -2.25 -16.10 -18.65
CA ARG A 245 -2.61 -16.79 -19.89
C ARG A 245 -3.27 -18.14 -19.61
N LYS A 246 -2.69 -18.95 -18.71
CA LYS A 246 -3.26 -20.25 -18.30
C LYS A 246 -4.66 -20.09 -17.72
N PHE A 247 -4.88 -19.09 -16.87
CA PHE A 247 -6.18 -18.79 -16.29
C PHE A 247 -7.23 -18.45 -17.36
N VAL A 248 -6.87 -17.61 -18.33
CA VAL A 248 -7.76 -17.25 -19.44
C VAL A 248 -8.03 -18.44 -20.36
N ASP A 249 -6.99 -19.15 -20.79
CA ASP A 249 -7.10 -20.32 -21.68
C ASP A 249 -7.84 -21.48 -21.01
N GLY A 250 -7.75 -21.57 -19.67
CA GLY A 250 -8.48 -22.51 -18.82
C GLY A 250 -9.94 -22.14 -18.58
N GLY A 251 -10.44 -21.03 -19.14
CA GLY A 251 -11.86 -20.66 -19.09
C GLY A 251 -12.26 -19.84 -17.86
N LEU A 252 -11.31 -19.19 -17.17
CA LEU A 252 -11.57 -18.25 -16.08
C LEU A 252 -12.22 -18.85 -14.81
N ILE A 253 -11.95 -20.13 -14.52
CA ILE A 253 -12.61 -20.87 -13.42
C ILE A 253 -11.74 -21.06 -12.17
N ASP A 254 -10.44 -20.77 -12.25
CA ASP A 254 -9.49 -21.02 -11.17
C ASP A 254 -9.30 -19.79 -10.27
N PHE A 255 -9.75 -19.89 -9.01
CA PHE A 255 -9.60 -18.81 -8.02
C PHE A 255 -8.19 -18.71 -7.44
N ASP A 256 -7.36 -19.75 -7.58
CA ASP A 256 -6.01 -19.76 -7.03
C ASP A 256 -5.14 -18.67 -7.69
N PHE A 257 -5.40 -18.35 -8.96
CA PHE A 257 -4.78 -17.22 -9.66
C PHE A 257 -5.02 -15.88 -8.93
N PHE A 258 -6.24 -15.61 -8.46
CA PHE A 258 -6.56 -14.36 -7.76
C PHE A 258 -5.98 -14.32 -6.34
N HIS A 259 -5.95 -15.46 -5.64
CA HIS A 259 -5.28 -15.56 -4.35
C HIS A 259 -3.78 -15.30 -4.49
N ALA A 260 -3.11 -15.94 -5.46
CA ALA A 260 -1.69 -15.70 -5.73
C ALA A 260 -1.43 -14.25 -6.13
N THR A 261 -2.25 -13.68 -7.01
CA THR A 261 -2.13 -12.27 -7.44
C THR A 261 -2.25 -11.30 -6.26
N SER A 262 -3.21 -11.52 -5.36
CA SER A 262 -3.37 -10.68 -4.17
C SER A 262 -2.21 -10.86 -3.19
N GLY A 263 -1.71 -12.10 -3.04
CA GLY A 263 -0.54 -12.42 -2.22
C GLY A 263 0.72 -11.65 -2.62
N ILE A 264 0.94 -11.39 -3.91
CA ILE A 264 2.07 -10.57 -4.40
C ILE A 264 2.07 -9.16 -3.79
N LEU A 265 0.89 -8.56 -3.63
CA LEU A 265 0.75 -7.19 -3.13
C LEU A 265 0.70 -7.14 -1.60
N ASP A 266 -0.08 -8.04 -1.01
CA ASP A 266 -0.38 -8.04 0.43
C ASP A 266 0.57 -8.90 1.27
N GLY A 267 1.52 -9.62 0.66
CA GLY A 267 2.48 -10.45 1.38
C GLY A 267 1.90 -11.77 1.91
N GLY A 268 0.91 -12.31 1.20
CA GLY A 268 0.22 -13.58 1.52
C GLY A 268 0.98 -14.83 1.09
#